data_AF-A0A946AUX1-F1
#
_entry.id   AF-A0A946AUX1-F1
#
_cell.length_a   1.000
_cell.length_b   1.000
_cell.length_c   1.000
_cell.angle_alpha   90.00
_cell.angle_beta   90.00
_cell.angle_gamma   90.00
#
_symmetry.space_group_name_H-M   'P 1'
#
loop_
_entity.id
_entity.type
_entity.pdbx_description
1 polymer ?
#
loop_
_entity_poly.entity_id
_entity_poly.type
_entity_poly.pdbx_seq_one_letter_code
_entity_poly.pdbx_strand_id
1 'polypeptide(L)'
;HANKIGLWTICTFILGFPYETKEQMRDSIRYAVDCGTDMAVFYLLLPHPTSDVYSVFKKEGLLDLDSIMDPTSYKQAEDFSEIGEVLSQRGAQTKYCSPEELQEMLTEAYKTFFKARLKKWALNPVHFLRKVNSFEDLKYTLKVGGALADPIRKFLTVKRAHINMLWDKFNEKDAFSKARLYKSPQRNS
;
A
#
# COMPACT_ATOMS: atom_id res chain seq x y z
N HIS A 1 0.53 24.09 5.15
CA HIS A 1 -0.45 25.17 4.89
C HIS A 1 -1.88 24.63 4.79
N ALA A 2 -2.17 23.67 3.90
CA ALA A 2 -3.49 23.04 3.71
C ALA A 2 -4.21 22.61 5.01
N ASN A 3 -3.52 21.89 5.90
CA ASN A 3 -4.09 21.42 7.17
C ASN A 3 -4.53 22.59 8.09
N LYS A 4 -3.81 23.72 8.06
CA LYS A 4 -4.11 24.90 8.88
C LYS A 4 -5.38 25.63 8.40
N ILE A 5 -5.71 25.54 7.12
CA ILE A 5 -6.91 26.17 6.52
C ILE A 5 -8.13 25.22 6.47
N GLY A 6 -8.05 24.05 7.13
CA GLY A 6 -9.20 23.14 7.26
C GLY A 6 -9.32 22.07 6.18
N LEU A 7 -8.36 21.98 5.24
CA LEU A 7 -8.36 20.92 4.23
C LEU A 7 -7.92 19.57 4.82
N TRP A 8 -8.57 18.52 4.36
CA TRP A 8 -8.13 17.14 4.55
C TRP A 8 -6.87 16.88 3.72
N THR A 9 -5.87 16.29 4.36
CA THR A 9 -4.56 16.04 3.78
C THR A 9 -4.22 14.56 3.84
N ILE A 10 -3.77 14.03 2.70
CA ILE A 10 -3.27 12.67 2.56
C ILE A 10 -1.85 12.77 2.02
N CYS A 11 -0.91 12.10 2.67
CA CYS A 11 0.45 11.97 2.16
C CYS A 11 0.71 10.52 1.77
N THR A 12 1.33 10.34 0.61
CA THR A 12 1.73 9.02 0.13
C THR A 12 3.23 8.86 0.32
N PHE A 13 3.63 7.72 0.86
CA PHE A 13 5.01 7.33 1.08
C PHE A 13 5.28 6.02 0.36
N ILE A 14 6.45 5.92 -0.26
CA ILE A 14 6.94 4.69 -0.88
C ILE A 14 8.19 4.29 -0.11
N LEU A 15 8.25 3.04 0.34
CA LEU A 15 9.37 2.45 1.07
C LEU A 15 9.97 1.31 0.25
N GLY A 16 11.21 0.93 0.55
CA GLY A 16 11.89 -0.20 -0.09
C GLY A 16 12.62 0.20 -1.36
N PHE A 17 13.25 1.38 -1.39
CA PHE A 17 14.20 1.70 -2.45
C PHE A 17 15.43 0.78 -2.37
N PRO A 18 16.16 0.55 -3.49
CA PRO A 18 17.14 -0.54 -3.59
C PRO A 18 18.23 -0.47 -2.51
N TYR A 19 18.60 0.75 -2.09
CA TYR A 19 19.62 1.03 -1.08
C TYR A 19 19.04 1.61 0.22
N GLU A 20 17.73 1.52 0.42
CA GLU A 20 17.08 2.04 1.63
C GLU A 20 17.23 1.05 2.79
N THR A 21 17.69 1.54 3.94
CA THR A 21 17.78 0.74 5.17
C THR A 21 16.49 0.81 5.98
N LYS A 22 16.33 -0.10 6.96
CA LYS A 22 15.20 -0.05 7.91
C LYS A 22 15.15 1.26 8.68
N GLU A 23 16.30 1.80 9.05
CA GLU A 23 16.42 3.06 9.79
C GLU A 23 15.90 4.24 8.96
N GLN A 24 16.27 4.29 7.68
CA GLN A 24 15.79 5.31 6.73
C GLN A 24 14.27 5.18 6.49
N MET A 25 13.76 3.96 6.34
CA MET A 25 12.31 3.73 6.28
C MET A 25 11.61 4.23 7.55
N ARG A 26 12.20 4.01 8.73
CA ARG A 26 11.67 4.54 10.00
C ARG A 26 11.72 6.06 10.08
N ASP A 27 12.72 6.71 9.49
CA ASP A 27 12.74 8.18 9.36
C ASP A 27 11.55 8.67 8.53
N SER A 28 11.26 8.03 7.41
CA SER A 28 10.07 8.32 6.59
C SER A 28 8.76 8.13 7.38
N ILE A 29 8.67 7.07 8.18
CA ILE A 29 7.51 6.81 9.05
C ILE A 29 7.36 7.90 10.14
N ARG A 30 8.46 8.28 10.79
CA ARG A 30 8.48 9.38 11.77
C ARG A 30 8.01 10.68 11.13
N TYR A 31 8.57 11.02 9.98
CA TYR A 31 8.17 12.22 9.25
C TYR A 31 6.68 12.20 8.88
N ALA A 32 6.11 11.06 8.48
CA ALA A 32 4.68 10.94 8.21
C ALA A 32 3.82 11.24 9.46
N VAL A 33 4.29 10.88 10.64
CA VAL A 33 3.63 11.24 11.91
C VAL A 33 3.74 12.75 12.17
N ASP A 34 4.95 13.29 12.04
CA ASP A 34 5.30 14.65 12.47
C ASP A 34 4.80 15.73 11.51
N CYS A 35 4.71 15.45 10.21
CA CYS A 35 4.28 16.42 9.18
C CYS A 35 2.82 16.87 9.34
N GLY A 36 2.06 16.19 10.21
CA GLY A 36 0.73 16.62 10.60
C GLY A 36 -0.39 16.31 9.59
N THR A 37 -0.11 15.54 8.53
CA THR A 37 -1.12 15.05 7.57
C THR A 37 -2.29 14.33 8.27
N ASP A 38 -3.49 14.33 7.70
CA ASP A 38 -4.64 13.65 8.35
C ASP A 38 -4.57 12.14 8.16
N MET A 39 -4.14 11.73 6.98
CA MET A 39 -3.93 10.35 6.62
C MET A 39 -2.58 10.17 5.93
N ALA A 40 -2.00 8.98 6.06
CA ALA A 40 -0.85 8.55 5.31
C ALA A 40 -1.13 7.19 4.69
N VAL A 41 -0.69 7.03 3.44
CA VAL A 41 -0.73 5.75 2.72
C VAL A 41 0.71 5.36 2.45
N PHE A 42 1.06 4.14 2.84
CA PHE A 42 2.38 3.58 2.62
C PHE A 42 2.29 2.49 1.57
N TYR A 43 3.23 2.51 0.64
CA TYR A 43 3.43 1.49 -0.40
C TYR A 43 4.84 0.93 -0.30
N LEU A 44 5.01 -0.31 -0.74
CA LEU A 44 6.33 -0.85 -1.03
C LEU A 44 6.63 -0.68 -2.50
N LEU A 45 7.87 -0.32 -2.81
CA LEU A 45 8.31 -0.14 -4.17
C LEU A 45 8.32 -1.49 -4.89
N LEU A 46 7.59 -1.54 -5.99
CA LEU A 46 7.73 -2.54 -7.04
C LEU A 46 8.07 -1.78 -8.33
N PRO A 47 9.33 -1.85 -8.81
CA PRO A 47 9.75 -1.10 -9.97
C PRO A 47 8.93 -1.44 -11.20
N HIS A 48 8.42 -0.41 -11.89
CA HIS A 48 7.88 -0.64 -13.23
C HIS A 48 9.05 -0.92 -14.19
N PRO A 49 8.96 -1.90 -15.10
CA PRO A 49 10.06 -2.30 -16.00
C PRO A 49 10.63 -1.17 -16.85
N THR A 50 9.78 -0.21 -17.20
CA THR A 50 10.18 0.95 -18.01
C THR A 50 10.70 2.13 -17.18
N SER A 51 10.85 1.97 -15.86
CA SER A 51 11.30 3.05 -14.97
C SER A 51 12.80 2.97 -14.72
N ASP A 52 13.44 4.12 -14.50
CA ASP A 52 14.89 4.19 -14.24
C ASP A 52 15.30 3.36 -13.02
N VAL A 53 14.44 3.30 -11.99
CA VAL A 53 14.73 2.52 -10.78
C VAL A 53 14.77 1.02 -11.08
N TYR A 54 14.00 0.51 -12.05
CA TYR A 54 14.09 -0.91 -12.46
C TYR A 54 15.48 -1.25 -13.00
N SER A 55 16.11 -0.36 -13.78
CA SER A 55 17.48 -0.59 -14.26
C SER A 55 18.48 -0.73 -13.11
N VAL A 56 18.28 -0.01 -12.00
CA VAL A 56 19.09 -0.15 -10.78
C VAL A 56 18.85 -1.50 -10.12
N PHE A 57 17.58 -1.89 -9.92
CA PHE A 57 17.24 -3.21 -9.35
C PHE A 57 17.82 -4.36 -10.17
N LYS A 58 17.74 -4.28 -11.50
CA LYS A 58 18.28 -5.28 -12.41
C LYS A 58 19.80 -5.36 -12.34
N LYS A 59 20.49 -4.22 -12.39
CA LYS A 59 21.96 -4.14 -12.28
C LYS A 59 22.47 -4.76 -10.97
N GLU A 60 21.74 -4.56 -9.88
CA GLU A 60 22.07 -5.10 -8.56
C GLU A 60 21.67 -6.57 -8.37
N GLY A 61 21.00 -7.19 -9.35
CA GLY A 61 20.50 -8.56 -9.27
C GLY A 61 19.34 -8.74 -8.29
N LEU A 62 18.58 -7.67 -8.02
CA LEU A 62 17.49 -7.64 -7.04
C LEU A 62 16.12 -7.99 -7.65
N LEU A 63 15.96 -7.73 -8.95
CA LEU A 63 14.73 -8.02 -9.69
C LEU A 63 15.06 -8.11 -11.19
N ASP A 64 14.59 -9.18 -11.84
CA ASP A 64 14.63 -9.32 -13.29
C ASP A 64 13.27 -9.82 -13.78
N LEU A 65 12.60 -9.00 -14.58
CA LEU A 65 11.29 -9.27 -15.16
C LEU A 65 11.36 -9.41 -16.69
N ASP A 66 12.54 -9.43 -17.29
CA ASP A 66 12.68 -9.41 -18.76
C ASP A 66 12.14 -10.69 -19.40
N SER A 67 12.42 -11.86 -18.82
CA SER A 67 11.93 -13.17 -19.31
C SER A 67 10.42 -13.27 -19.30
N ILE A 68 9.79 -12.65 -18.28
CA ILE A 68 8.35 -12.55 -18.07
C ILE A 68 7.68 -11.65 -19.12
N MET A 69 8.39 -10.61 -19.55
CA MET A 69 7.85 -9.57 -20.42
C MET A 69 8.08 -9.82 -21.90
N ASP A 70 9.01 -10.71 -22.23
CA ASP A 70 9.25 -11.15 -23.60
C ASP A 70 7.97 -11.80 -24.18
N PRO A 71 7.41 -11.23 -25.26
CA PRO A 71 6.24 -11.80 -25.94
C PRO A 71 6.57 -13.08 -26.72
N THR A 72 7.84 -13.43 -26.89
CA THR A 72 8.31 -14.65 -27.56
C THR A 72 8.55 -15.81 -26.60
N SER A 73 8.60 -15.55 -25.30
CA SER A 73 8.64 -16.58 -24.26
C SER A 73 7.35 -17.41 -24.25
N TYR A 74 7.47 -18.74 -24.20
CA TYR A 74 6.34 -19.64 -23.96
C TYR A 74 5.88 -19.49 -22.51
N LYS A 75 4.68 -18.94 -22.30
CA LYS A 75 4.12 -18.71 -20.96
C LYS A 75 3.23 -19.88 -20.56
N GLN A 76 3.72 -20.72 -19.67
CA GLN A 76 2.96 -21.80 -19.03
C GLN A 76 2.12 -21.23 -17.88
N ALA A 77 1.14 -21.99 -17.37
CA ALA A 77 0.30 -21.53 -16.26
C ALA A 77 1.11 -21.22 -15.00
N GLU A 78 2.20 -21.95 -14.81
CA GLU A 78 3.16 -21.81 -13.71
C GLU A 78 3.88 -20.47 -13.77
N ASP A 79 4.27 -20.01 -14.96
CA ASP A 79 4.93 -18.71 -15.17
C ASP A 79 4.02 -17.55 -14.76
N PHE A 80 2.71 -17.64 -15.02
CA PHE A 80 1.74 -16.64 -14.55
C PHE A 80 1.60 -16.62 -13.03
N SER A 81 1.79 -17.77 -12.36
CA SER A 81 1.75 -17.83 -10.89
C SER A 81 2.97 -17.15 -10.27
N GLU A 82 4.16 -17.33 -10.86
CA GLU A 82 5.40 -16.70 -10.42
C GLU A 82 5.36 -15.19 -10.66
N ILE A 83 4.86 -14.76 -11.81
CA ILE A 83 4.57 -13.34 -12.09
C ILE A 83 3.60 -12.78 -11.05
N GLY A 84 2.52 -13.51 -10.76
CA GLY A 84 1.54 -13.13 -9.76
C GLY A 84 2.16 -12.97 -8.39
N GLU A 85 3.07 -13.87 -7.99
CA GLU A 85 3.78 -13.82 -6.72
C GLU A 85 4.77 -12.64 -6.64
N VAL A 86 5.58 -12.43 -7.67
CA VAL A 86 6.53 -11.30 -7.74
C VAL A 86 5.79 -9.96 -7.78
N LEU A 87 4.67 -9.89 -8.50
CA LEU A 87 3.83 -8.70 -8.58
C LEU A 87 2.83 -8.56 -7.41
N SER A 88 2.79 -9.49 -6.46
CA SER A 88 1.76 -9.57 -5.38
C SER A 88 1.82 -8.46 -4.32
N GLN A 89 2.32 -7.26 -4.66
CA GLN A 89 2.50 -6.11 -3.78
C GLN A 89 3.36 -6.40 -2.52
N ARG A 90 4.17 -7.47 -2.55
CA ARG A 90 5.07 -7.81 -1.44
C ARG A 90 6.24 -6.83 -1.30
N GLY A 91 6.50 -6.02 -2.33
CA GLY A 91 7.71 -5.20 -2.46
C GLY A 91 8.84 -6.02 -3.07
N ALA A 92 9.64 -5.39 -3.92
CA ALA A 92 10.82 -6.05 -4.48
C ALA A 92 11.91 -6.17 -3.40
N GLN A 93 12.67 -7.28 -3.42
CA GLN A 93 13.83 -7.44 -2.55
C GLN A 93 14.80 -6.26 -2.74
N THR A 94 15.35 -5.74 -1.65
CA THR A 94 16.34 -4.65 -1.68
C THR A 94 17.71 -5.16 -1.29
N LYS A 95 18.73 -4.29 -1.32
CA LYS A 95 20.08 -4.63 -0.88
C LYS A 95 20.15 -5.01 0.60
N TYR A 96 19.26 -4.45 1.41
CA TYR A 96 19.34 -4.53 2.88
C TYR A 96 18.13 -5.19 3.54
N CYS A 97 17.05 -5.45 2.80
CA CYS A 97 15.83 -6.02 3.34
C CYS A 97 15.23 -7.07 2.40
N SER A 98 14.84 -8.20 2.98
CA SER A 98 14.02 -9.20 2.29
C SER A 98 12.59 -8.70 2.10
N PRO A 99 11.81 -9.30 1.17
CA PRO A 99 10.39 -8.97 1.00
C PRO A 99 9.57 -9.07 2.29
N GLU A 100 9.86 -10.05 3.15
CA GLU A 100 9.20 -10.23 4.44
C GLU A 100 9.52 -9.07 5.39
N GLU A 101 10.79 -8.65 5.44
CA GLU A 101 11.20 -7.51 6.25
C GLU A 101 10.57 -6.21 5.78
N LEU A 102 10.38 -6.04 4.46
CA LEU A 102 9.65 -4.90 3.89
C LEU A 102 8.17 -4.92 4.27
N GLN A 103 7.52 -6.09 4.28
CA GLN A 103 6.14 -6.23 4.78
C GLN A 103 6.03 -5.90 6.27
N GLU A 104 7.02 -6.31 7.07
CA GLU A 104 7.09 -5.95 8.49
C GLU A 104 7.24 -4.43 8.66
N MET A 105 8.07 -3.78 7.84
CA MET A 105 8.21 -2.32 7.82
C MET A 105 6.92 -1.61 7.40
N LEU A 106 6.20 -2.11 6.39
CA LEU A 106 4.91 -1.58 5.95
C LEU A 106 3.87 -1.69 7.09
N THR A 107 3.86 -2.82 7.80
CA THR A 107 3.02 -3.04 8.97
C THR A 107 3.39 -2.10 10.12
N GLU A 108 4.68 -1.90 10.39
CA GLU A 108 5.19 -0.94 11.38
C GLU A 108 4.74 0.49 11.05
N ALA A 109 4.81 0.89 9.78
CA ALA A 109 4.41 2.21 9.29
C ALA A 109 2.95 2.52 9.62
N TYR A 110 2.04 1.64 9.20
CA TYR A 110 0.61 1.81 9.47
C TYR A 110 0.30 1.78 10.96
N LYS A 111 0.86 0.84 11.73
CA LYS A 111 0.62 0.76 13.18
C LYS A 111 1.09 2.01 13.90
N THR A 112 2.30 2.48 13.59
CA THR A 112 2.89 3.67 14.20
C THR A 112 2.07 4.91 13.86
N PHE A 113 1.76 5.11 12.59
CA PHE A 113 0.97 6.25 12.13
C PHE A 113 -0.43 6.26 12.76
N PHE A 114 -1.18 5.16 12.68
CA PHE A 114 -2.55 5.11 13.20
C PHE A 114 -2.59 5.29 14.73
N LYS A 115 -1.65 4.71 15.47
CA LYS A 115 -1.54 4.94 16.92
C LYS A 115 -1.31 6.42 17.24
N ALA A 116 -0.41 7.08 16.51
CA ALA A 116 -0.16 8.50 16.68
C ALA A 116 -1.38 9.37 16.34
N ARG A 117 -2.12 9.03 15.26
CA ARG A 117 -3.34 9.74 14.87
C ARG A 117 -4.46 9.57 15.88
N LEU A 118 -4.71 8.34 16.35
CA LEU A 118 -5.70 8.07 17.38
C LEU A 118 -5.40 8.85 18.67
N LYS A 119 -4.12 8.85 19.12
CA LYS A 119 -3.70 9.64 20.27
C LYS A 119 -3.94 11.14 20.05
N LYS A 120 -3.61 11.67 18.86
CA LYS A 120 -3.81 13.08 18.53
C LYS A 120 -5.30 13.46 18.49
N TRP A 121 -6.17 12.60 17.95
CA TRP A 121 -7.61 12.82 17.93
C TRP A 121 -8.23 12.77 19.33
N ALA A 122 -7.79 11.84 20.17
CA ALA A 122 -8.23 11.76 21.57
C ALA A 122 -7.81 12.99 22.38
N LEU A 123 -6.59 13.51 22.16
CA LEU A 123 -6.07 14.67 22.87
C LEU A 123 -6.56 16.01 22.30
N ASN A 124 -6.97 16.06 21.04
CA ASN A 124 -7.39 17.30 20.38
C ASN A 124 -8.61 17.08 19.47
N PRO A 125 -9.81 16.89 20.07
CA PRO A 125 -11.05 16.74 19.31
C PRO A 125 -11.42 18.00 18.52
N VAL A 126 -10.97 19.19 18.96
CA VAL A 126 -11.22 20.48 18.29
C VAL A 126 -10.54 20.53 16.91
N HIS A 127 -9.39 19.87 16.75
CA HIS A 127 -8.70 19.76 15.46
C HIS A 127 -9.57 19.09 14.39
N PHE A 128 -10.33 18.06 14.79
CA PHE A 128 -11.25 17.34 13.92
C PHE A 128 -12.52 18.17 13.65
N LEU A 129 -13.10 18.79 14.68
CA LEU A 129 -14.30 19.62 14.55
C LEU A 129 -14.11 20.80 13.58
N ARG A 130 -12.92 21.40 13.53
CA ARG A 130 -12.61 22.50 12.58
C ARG A 130 -12.56 22.06 11.10
N LYS A 131 -12.54 20.75 10.82
CA LYS A 131 -12.51 20.20 9.46
C LYS A 131 -13.86 19.67 8.99
N VAL A 132 -14.81 19.57 9.90
CA VAL A 132 -16.18 19.15 9.61
C VAL A 132 -16.99 20.41 9.33
N ASN A 133 -17.07 20.80 8.06
CA ASN A 133 -17.77 22.01 7.64
C ASN A 133 -19.27 21.79 7.37
N SER A 134 -19.73 20.52 7.35
CA SER A 134 -21.14 20.16 7.10
C SER A 134 -21.62 19.01 7.99
N PHE A 135 -22.91 19.03 8.34
CA PHE A 135 -23.60 17.95 9.06
C PHE A 135 -23.59 16.62 8.28
N GLU A 136 -23.56 16.72 6.96
CA GLU A 136 -23.47 15.56 6.06
C GLU A 136 -22.07 14.94 6.07
N ASP A 137 -21.02 15.77 6.12
CA ASP A 137 -19.63 15.32 6.31
C ASP A 137 -19.45 14.66 7.67
N LEU A 138 -20.08 15.19 8.73
CA LEU A 138 -20.05 14.58 10.06
C LEU A 138 -20.68 13.18 10.04
N LYS A 139 -21.86 13.06 9.41
CA LYS A 139 -22.58 11.78 9.29
C LYS A 139 -21.80 10.77 8.45
N TYR A 140 -21.19 11.20 7.35
CA TYR A 140 -20.34 10.35 6.51
C TYR A 140 -19.08 9.90 7.27
N THR A 141 -18.42 10.82 7.96
CA THR A 141 -17.20 10.52 8.72
C THR A 141 -17.48 9.60 9.91
N LEU A 142 -18.61 9.76 10.60
CA LEU A 142 -19.05 8.83 11.65
C LEU A 142 -19.40 7.44 11.09
N LYS A 143 -20.04 7.38 9.91
CA LYS A 143 -20.35 6.10 9.24
C LYS A 143 -19.09 5.37 8.80
N VAL A 144 -18.12 6.08 8.24
CA VAL A 144 -16.82 5.52 7.85
C VAL A 144 -16.00 5.14 9.08
N GLY A 145 -15.98 5.99 10.10
CA GLY A 145 -15.32 5.72 11.38
C GLY A 145 -15.86 4.46 12.06
N GLY A 146 -17.18 4.29 12.12
CA GLY A 146 -17.82 3.09 12.64
C GLY A 146 -17.50 1.83 11.82
N ALA A 147 -17.49 1.94 10.48
CA ALA A 147 -17.16 0.82 9.59
C ALA A 147 -15.68 0.43 9.62
N LEU A 148 -14.77 1.35 9.99
CA LEU A 148 -13.34 1.11 10.10
C LEU A 148 -12.87 0.80 11.53
N ALA A 149 -13.71 1.03 12.54
CA ALA A 149 -13.35 0.84 13.95
C ALA A 149 -12.93 -0.61 14.26
N ASP A 150 -13.72 -1.60 13.84
CA ASP A 150 -13.42 -3.01 14.07
C ASP A 150 -12.20 -3.52 13.27
N PRO A 151 -12.06 -3.22 11.96
CA PRO A 151 -10.85 -3.51 11.20
C PRO A 151 -9.58 -2.91 11.81
N ILE A 152 -9.62 -1.63 12.20
CA ILE A 152 -8.48 -0.93 12.80
C ILE A 152 -8.16 -1.53 14.18
N ARG A 153 -9.17 -1.81 15.01
CA ARG A 153 -8.97 -2.43 16.32
C ARG A 153 -8.32 -3.80 16.20
N LYS A 154 -8.79 -4.65 15.28
CA LYS A 154 -8.17 -5.96 15.00
C LYS A 154 -6.75 -5.82 14.44
N PHE A 155 -6.50 -4.87 13.55
CA PHE A 155 -5.17 -4.60 13.01
C PHE A 155 -4.15 -4.16 14.07
N LEU A 156 -4.59 -3.33 15.02
CA LEU A 156 -3.74 -2.83 16.10
C LEU A 156 -3.43 -3.88 17.17
N THR A 157 -4.27 -4.90 17.34
CA THR A 157 -4.08 -5.98 18.33
C THR A 157 -3.32 -7.19 17.81
N VAL A 158 -3.29 -7.44 16.49
CA VAL A 158 -2.63 -8.64 15.92
C VAL A 158 -1.12 -8.42 15.72
N LYS A 159 -0.30 -9.37 16.21
CA LYS A 159 1.18 -9.32 16.16
C LYS A 159 1.76 -9.38 14.73
N ARG A 160 1.17 -10.18 13.82
CA ARG A 160 1.48 -10.24 12.38
C ARG A 160 0.18 -10.11 11.59
N ALA A 161 -0.07 -8.96 10.99
CA ALA A 161 -1.21 -8.76 10.09
C ALA A 161 -0.66 -8.61 8.67
N HIS A 162 -1.05 -9.51 7.76
CA HIS A 162 -0.92 -9.25 6.33
C HIS A 162 -1.87 -8.09 5.99
N ILE A 163 -1.36 -7.10 5.24
CA ILE A 163 -2.11 -5.88 4.93
C ILE A 163 -3.10 -6.18 3.81
N ASN A 164 -4.24 -6.76 4.16
CA ASN A 164 -5.39 -6.93 3.26
C ASN A 164 -6.57 -6.00 3.58
N MET A 165 -6.35 -4.93 4.36
CA MET A 165 -7.44 -4.10 4.88
C MET A 165 -8.23 -3.33 3.80
N LEU A 166 -7.59 -3.01 2.67
CA LEU A 166 -8.26 -2.38 1.52
C LEU A 166 -8.65 -3.43 0.46
N TRP A 167 -7.85 -4.47 0.28
CA TRP A 167 -8.05 -5.50 -0.73
C TRP A 167 -9.26 -6.41 -0.45
N ASP A 168 -9.50 -6.82 0.80
CA ASP A 168 -10.65 -7.69 1.11
C ASP A 168 -11.99 -7.00 0.83
N LYS A 169 -12.05 -5.67 1.03
CA LYS A 169 -13.26 -4.86 0.77
C LYS A 169 -13.52 -4.62 -0.72
N PHE A 170 -12.48 -4.61 -1.56
CA PHE A 170 -12.61 -4.51 -3.02
C PHE A 170 -12.80 -5.89 -3.69
N ASN A 171 -12.29 -6.98 -3.11
CA ASN A 171 -12.50 -8.34 -3.62
C ASN A 171 -13.90 -8.90 -3.33
N GLU A 172 -14.55 -8.49 -2.24
CA GLU A 172 -15.95 -8.88 -1.96
C GLU A 172 -16.96 -8.23 -2.92
N LYS A 173 -16.59 -7.15 -3.62
CA LYS A 173 -17.45 -6.43 -4.56
C LYS A 173 -16.76 -6.19 -5.90
N ASP A 174 -16.90 -7.20 -6.76
CA ASP A 174 -16.79 -7.15 -8.22
C ASP A 174 -15.39 -7.14 -8.88
N ALA A 175 -15.29 -8.05 -9.85
CA ALA A 175 -14.59 -7.94 -11.15
C ALA A 175 -13.21 -8.58 -11.37
N PHE A 176 -12.37 -8.87 -10.36
CA PHE A 176 -11.03 -9.43 -10.65
C PHE A 176 -10.86 -10.95 -10.46
N SER A 177 -11.78 -11.64 -9.77
CA SER A 177 -11.71 -13.10 -9.56
C SER A 177 -12.25 -13.94 -10.72
N LYS A 178 -12.94 -13.32 -11.68
CA LYS A 178 -13.31 -13.96 -12.95
C LYS A 178 -12.51 -13.32 -14.08
N ALA A 179 -11.27 -13.76 -14.24
CA ALA A 179 -10.60 -13.65 -15.54
C ALA A 179 -11.48 -14.38 -16.58
N ARG A 180 -12.37 -13.66 -17.26
CA ARG A 180 -12.98 -14.15 -18.50
C ARG A 180 -11.86 -14.18 -19.52
N LEU A 181 -11.24 -15.34 -19.68
CA LEU A 181 -10.35 -15.62 -20.80
C LEU A 181 -11.10 -15.26 -22.09
N TYR A 182 -10.58 -14.30 -22.85
CA TYR A 182 -11.10 -13.96 -24.17
C TYR A 182 -10.93 -15.19 -25.07
N LYS A 183 -12.05 -15.84 -25.42
CA LYS A 183 -12.04 -16.91 -26.42
C LYS A 183 -11.85 -16.26 -27.79
N SER A 184 -10.76 -16.57 -28.47
CA SER A 184 -10.56 -16.19 -29.86
C SER A 184 -11.71 -16.69 -30.73
N PRO A 185 -12.23 -15.88 -31.67
CA PRO A 185 -13.26 -16.36 -32.58
C PRO A 185 -12.69 -17.47 -33.46
N GLN A 186 -13.35 -18.63 -33.40
CA GLN A 186 -13.08 -19.77 -34.28
C GLN A 186 -13.20 -19.32 -35.73
N ARG A 187 -12.09 -19.39 -36.47
CA ARG A 187 -12.05 -19.11 -37.90
C ARG A 187 -12.62 -20.34 -38.60
N ASN A 188 -13.88 -20.28 -39.01
CA ASN A 188 -14.48 -21.34 -39.82
C ASN A 188 -13.75 -21.37 -41.18
N SER A 189 -13.11 -22.52 -41.45
CA SER A 189 -12.71 -22.96 -42.80
C SER A 189 -13.92 -23.41 -43.59
#